data_AF-A0AAD4P0N1-F1
#
_entry.id   AF-A0AAD4P0N1-F1
#
_cell.length_a   1.000
_cell.length_b   1.000
_cell.length_c   1.000
_cell.angle_alpha   90.00
_cell.angle_beta   90.00
_cell.angle_gamma   90.00
#
_symmetry.space_group_name_H-M   'P 1'
#
loop_
_entity.id
_entity.type
_entity.pdbx_description
1 polymer ?
#
loop_
_entity_poly.entity_id
_entity_poly.type
_entity_poly.pdbx_seq_one_letter_code
_entity_poly.pdbx_strand_id
1 'polypeptide(L)'
;MASVFLYHVVGDLTVGKPELSEFPETETVAAAIGAIGDSAEGGIPVWRKRSLKSPIESAESRQQRFVGILNALDIAAFLARDDCLSDQEKAINTPVSEVVLPDNSALKVVDPGTRLIDALEMMKQGTKRLLVPKSLVWRGMSKRFSILFNGKWLKNADPSGSASASASPSAGSSTNTLLTLPNALRPPPSSSTSSIQDKFCCLSREDVLRFLIGCLGALAPLPLSSIASLGAVNPNYCWIDASCPATEAAKKLPHDPCAVAVVEPTPEGQQKIIGEISSAKMWKCDYLSTAWALAKLSAGQFVTGVEDHTNLRSSLPDDINNTNDVAGDETSNGGSRLRNPNLSSGRSMYRGRSSPLTCKVTSSLAAVMAQMLSHRATHVWVTEHDNEDVLVGVVGYTDILAAVSRQPAPAPAPATATASAPAAPAIFDTNAA
;
A
#
# COMPACT_ATOMS: atom_id res chain seq x y z
N MET A 1 11.51 -14.64 -16.47
CA MET A 1 11.22 -13.28 -15.94
C MET A 1 10.75 -12.44 -17.12
N ALA A 2 9.64 -11.70 -16.98
CA ALA A 2 9.10 -10.91 -18.08
C ALA A 2 10.09 -9.81 -18.52
N SER A 3 10.26 -9.63 -19.84
CA SER A 3 11.21 -8.68 -20.43
C SER A 3 10.98 -7.24 -19.97
N VAL A 4 9.73 -6.87 -19.68
CA VAL A 4 9.34 -5.56 -19.16
C VAL A 4 10.17 -5.14 -17.93
N PHE A 5 10.51 -6.08 -17.05
CA PHE A 5 11.27 -5.77 -15.84
C PHE A 5 12.77 -5.51 -16.06
N LEU A 6 13.29 -5.89 -17.24
CA LEU A 6 14.68 -5.70 -17.62
C LEU A 6 14.91 -4.39 -18.37
N TYR A 7 13.90 -3.92 -19.12
CA TYR A 7 14.02 -2.77 -20.00
C TYR A 7 13.50 -1.46 -19.38
N HIS A 8 12.64 -1.53 -18.37
CA HIS A 8 12.10 -0.35 -17.69
C HIS A 8 12.88 0.04 -16.43
N VAL A 9 12.88 1.34 -16.17
CA VAL A 9 13.45 1.94 -14.96
C VAL A 9 12.39 2.69 -14.17
N VAL A 10 12.71 3.00 -12.92
CA VAL A 10 11.87 3.79 -12.03
C VAL A 10 11.53 5.16 -12.63
N GLY A 11 12.46 5.78 -13.36
CA GLY A 11 12.27 7.05 -14.06
C GLY A 11 11.09 7.05 -15.03
N ASP A 12 10.79 5.91 -15.67
CA ASP A 12 9.67 5.78 -16.61
C ASP A 12 8.31 6.00 -15.92
N LEU A 13 8.23 5.68 -14.61
CA LEU A 13 7.01 5.82 -13.81
C LEU A 13 6.85 7.24 -13.23
N THR A 14 7.84 8.11 -13.37
CA THR A 14 7.81 9.49 -12.82
C THR A 14 7.11 10.50 -13.72
N VAL A 15 6.79 10.12 -14.96
CA VAL A 15 6.16 11.02 -15.94
C VAL A 15 4.77 11.44 -15.44
N GLY A 16 4.51 12.74 -15.41
CA GLY A 16 3.24 13.31 -14.95
C GLY A 16 3.07 13.33 -13.42
N LYS A 17 4.03 12.82 -12.64
CA LYS A 17 3.95 12.86 -11.18
C LYS A 17 4.19 14.28 -10.64
N PRO A 18 3.35 14.75 -9.69
CA PRO A 18 3.55 16.04 -9.05
C PRO A 18 4.86 16.05 -8.26
N GLU A 19 5.34 17.26 -7.98
CA GLU A 19 6.45 17.45 -7.04
C GLU A 19 6.00 17.05 -5.63
N LEU A 20 6.89 16.42 -4.86
CA LEU A 20 6.63 16.02 -3.49
C LEU A 20 6.40 17.27 -2.64
N SER A 21 5.25 17.32 -1.97
CA SER A 21 5.03 18.23 -0.84
C SER A 21 5.36 17.48 0.45
N GLU A 22 6.37 17.94 1.19
CA GLU A 22 6.72 17.35 2.49
C GLU A 22 5.69 17.79 3.54
N PHE A 23 5.11 16.84 4.28
CA PHE A 23 4.23 17.12 5.41
C PHE A 23 5.03 17.13 6.73
N PRO A 24 5.16 18.26 7.44
CA PRO A 24 5.95 18.34 8.67
C PRO A 24 5.31 17.57 9.84
N GLU A 25 6.14 16.97 10.71
CA GLU A 25 5.68 16.31 11.93
C GLU A 25 5.07 17.26 12.97
N THR A 26 5.34 18.57 12.86
CA THR A 26 4.80 19.59 13.77
C THR A 26 3.42 20.11 13.36
N GLU A 27 2.92 19.71 12.20
CA GLU A 27 1.56 20.05 11.77
C GLU A 27 0.53 19.32 12.63
N THR A 28 -0.70 19.85 12.62
CA THR A 28 -1.80 19.30 13.43
C THR A 28 -2.46 18.10 12.76
N VAL A 29 -3.14 17.28 13.57
CA VAL A 29 -4.01 16.21 13.07
C VAL A 29 -5.09 16.75 12.12
N ALA A 30 -5.64 17.94 12.39
CA ALA A 30 -6.59 18.60 11.48
C ALA A 30 -6.01 18.86 10.08
N ALA A 31 -4.77 19.36 10.00
CA ALA A 31 -4.08 19.57 8.73
C ALA A 31 -3.81 18.24 8.02
N ALA A 32 -3.47 17.19 8.77
CA ALA A 32 -3.25 15.85 8.23
C ALA A 32 -4.52 15.22 7.66
N ILE A 33 -5.67 15.41 8.30
CA ILE A 33 -6.98 14.97 7.79
C ILE A 33 -7.25 15.56 6.40
N GLY A 34 -7.02 16.87 6.23
CA GLY A 34 -7.13 17.53 4.93
C GLY A 34 -6.16 16.95 3.89
N ALA A 35 -4.88 16.85 4.25
CA ALA A 35 -3.85 16.33 3.35
C ALA A 35 -4.07 14.86 2.94
N ILE A 36 -4.59 14.01 3.84
CA ILE A 36 -4.97 12.62 3.51
C ILE A 36 -6.17 12.59 2.57
N GLY A 37 -7.17 13.47 2.78
CA GLY A 37 -8.33 13.60 1.90
C GLY A 37 -7.94 13.88 0.44
N ASP A 38 -6.92 14.71 0.24
CA ASP A 38 -6.38 15.09 -1.08
C ASP A 38 -5.34 14.11 -1.63
N SER A 39 -4.70 13.30 -0.77
CA SER A 39 -3.71 12.30 -1.17
C SER A 39 -4.33 11.29 -2.13
N ALA A 40 -3.53 10.71 -3.02
CA ALA A 40 -4.02 9.72 -3.99
C ALA A 40 -4.08 8.28 -3.42
N GLU A 41 -3.60 8.04 -2.20
CA GLU A 41 -3.32 6.69 -1.68
C GLU A 41 -3.71 6.51 -0.19
N GLY A 42 -4.47 7.44 0.39
CA GLY A 42 -5.02 7.34 1.76
C GLY A 42 -3.98 7.43 2.88
N GLY A 43 -2.76 7.83 2.57
CA GLY A 43 -1.71 8.14 3.52
C GLY A 43 -0.72 9.16 2.99
N ILE A 44 -0.03 9.82 3.92
CA ILE A 44 0.94 10.89 3.63
C ILE A 44 2.28 10.59 4.32
N PRO A 45 3.42 10.79 3.64
CA PRO A 45 4.72 10.68 4.28
C PRO A 45 4.99 11.88 5.18
N VAL A 46 5.37 11.62 6.43
CA VAL A 46 5.65 12.64 7.46
C VAL A 46 7.15 12.85 7.59
N TRP A 47 7.56 14.11 7.74
CA TRP A 47 8.96 14.55 7.73
C TRP A 47 9.30 15.39 8.95
N ARG A 48 10.50 15.17 9.49
CA ARG A 48 11.13 16.12 10.43
C ARG A 48 11.46 17.41 9.71
N LYS A 49 11.47 18.53 10.46
CA LYS A 49 11.85 19.85 9.92
C LYS A 49 13.28 19.81 9.37
N ARG A 50 13.50 20.53 8.27
CA ARG A 50 14.84 20.75 7.72
C ARG A 50 15.69 21.53 8.73
N SER A 51 16.96 21.13 8.87
CA SER A 51 17.91 21.90 9.64
C SER A 51 18.27 23.20 8.90
N LEU A 52 18.12 24.34 9.57
CA LEU A 52 18.44 25.67 9.02
C LEU A 52 19.94 25.84 8.68
N LYS A 53 20.80 24.92 9.12
CA LYS A 53 22.26 25.03 8.99
C LYS A 53 22.81 24.53 7.65
N SER A 54 22.00 23.84 6.83
CA SER A 54 22.43 23.35 5.51
C SER A 54 21.31 23.52 4.47
N PRO A 55 21.40 24.48 3.54
CA PRO A 55 20.38 24.68 2.51
C PRO A 55 20.39 23.59 1.42
N ILE A 56 21.46 22.79 1.35
CA ILE A 56 21.59 21.66 0.41
C ILE A 56 21.46 20.37 1.22
N GLU A 57 20.50 19.54 0.84
CA GLU A 57 20.19 18.29 1.53
C GLU A 57 20.56 17.08 0.65
N SER A 58 21.32 16.13 1.20
CA SER A 58 21.61 14.87 0.51
C SER A 58 20.41 13.92 0.54
N ALA A 59 20.39 12.94 -0.37
CA ALA A 59 19.38 11.88 -0.36
C ALA A 59 19.35 11.11 0.99
N GLU A 60 20.51 10.92 1.60
CA GLU A 60 20.67 10.21 2.88
C GLU A 60 20.13 11.03 4.05
N SER A 61 20.47 12.33 4.12
CA SER A 61 19.91 13.21 5.16
C SER A 61 18.40 13.36 5.04
N ARG A 62 17.88 13.35 3.80
CA ARG A 62 16.43 13.35 3.56
C ARG A 62 15.78 12.08 4.08
N GLN A 63 16.31 10.92 3.70
CA GLN A 63 15.85 9.64 4.23
C GLN A 63 15.83 9.61 5.76
N GLN A 64 16.84 10.21 6.43
CA GLN A 64 16.89 10.29 7.89
C GLN A 64 15.84 11.23 8.51
N ARG A 65 15.30 12.20 7.75
CA ARG A 65 14.19 13.05 8.21
C ARG A 65 12.82 12.39 8.03
N PHE A 66 12.71 11.38 7.19
CA PHE A 66 11.47 10.64 7.07
C PHE A 66 11.13 9.99 8.42
N VAL A 67 9.90 10.18 8.88
CA VAL A 67 9.43 9.62 10.16
C VAL A 67 8.66 8.33 9.89
N GLY A 68 7.64 8.41 9.05
CA GLY A 68 6.74 7.30 8.73
C GLY A 68 5.63 7.74 7.78
N ILE A 69 4.71 6.82 7.48
CA ILE A 69 3.51 7.11 6.69
C ILE A 69 2.33 7.19 7.63
N LEU A 70 1.73 8.37 7.75
CA LEU A 70 0.48 8.55 8.49
C LEU A 70 -0.69 8.23 7.56
N ASN A 71 -1.57 7.34 7.99
CA ASN A 71 -2.71 6.89 7.20
C ASN A 71 -4.05 7.12 7.94
N ALA A 72 -5.17 6.95 7.23
CA ALA A 72 -6.51 7.23 7.77
C ALA A 72 -6.87 6.38 9.02
N LEU A 73 -6.40 5.15 9.08
CA LEU A 73 -6.64 4.25 10.22
C LEU A 73 -5.86 4.71 11.45
N ASP A 74 -4.63 5.21 11.29
CA ASP A 74 -3.82 5.74 12.40
C ASP A 74 -4.51 6.94 13.06
N ILE A 75 -5.04 7.86 12.26
CA ILE A 75 -5.76 9.05 12.75
C ILE A 75 -7.02 8.63 13.52
N ALA A 76 -7.83 7.74 12.93
CA ALA A 76 -9.05 7.30 13.60
C ALA A 76 -8.77 6.51 14.88
N ALA A 77 -7.74 5.67 14.89
CA ALA A 77 -7.31 4.93 16.07
C ALA A 77 -6.81 5.87 17.18
N PHE A 78 -6.07 6.93 16.82
CA PHE A 78 -5.65 7.97 17.77
C PHE A 78 -6.85 8.72 18.36
N LEU A 79 -7.74 9.21 17.50
CA LEU A 79 -8.93 9.95 17.94
C LEU A 79 -9.92 9.07 18.72
N ALA A 80 -9.87 7.74 18.56
CA ALA A 80 -10.71 6.78 19.28
C ALA A 80 -10.27 6.53 20.73
N ARG A 81 -9.14 7.08 21.16
CA ARG A 81 -8.70 6.97 22.56
C ARG A 81 -9.60 7.79 23.48
N ASP A 82 -9.81 7.32 24.71
CA ASP A 82 -10.75 7.96 25.65
C ASP A 82 -10.36 9.40 26.02
N ASP A 83 -9.06 9.73 26.04
CA ASP A 83 -8.56 11.08 26.25
C ASP A 83 -8.91 12.02 25.09
N CYS A 84 -8.79 11.54 23.85
CA CYS A 84 -9.14 12.29 22.64
C CYS A 84 -10.65 12.46 22.46
N LEU A 85 -11.47 11.49 22.89
CA LEU A 85 -12.93 11.57 22.81
C LEU A 85 -13.52 12.58 23.79
N SER A 86 -12.85 12.77 24.94
CA SER A 86 -13.28 13.70 25.98
C SER A 86 -13.02 15.17 25.60
N ASP A 87 -11.93 15.43 24.87
CA ASP A 87 -11.54 16.76 24.40
C ASP A 87 -11.12 16.70 22.93
N GLN A 88 -12.13 16.74 22.05
CA GLN A 88 -11.94 16.61 20.60
C GLN A 88 -11.15 17.78 20.01
N GLU A 89 -11.34 19.00 20.53
CA GLU A 89 -10.64 20.18 20.04
C GLU A 89 -9.14 20.09 20.31
N LYS A 90 -8.75 19.63 21.51
CA LYS A 90 -7.34 19.36 21.81
C LYS A 90 -6.79 18.22 20.94
N ALA A 91 -7.57 17.17 20.71
CA ALA A 91 -7.14 16.02 19.92
C ALA A 91 -6.82 16.39 18.46
N ILE A 92 -7.68 17.19 17.80
CA ILE A 92 -7.44 17.61 16.40
C ILE A 92 -6.27 18.60 16.27
N ASN A 93 -5.95 19.34 17.33
CA ASN A 93 -4.84 20.28 17.38
C ASN A 93 -3.52 19.63 17.84
N THR A 94 -3.53 18.34 18.19
CA THR A 94 -2.33 17.61 18.58
C THR A 94 -1.36 17.52 17.39
N PRO A 95 -0.03 17.65 17.60
CA PRO A 95 0.95 17.52 16.53
C PRO A 95 1.03 16.07 16.02
N VAL A 96 1.25 15.91 14.72
CA VAL A 96 1.33 14.60 14.05
C VAL A 96 2.47 13.73 14.57
N SER A 97 3.53 14.32 15.11
CA SER A 97 4.63 13.60 15.76
C SER A 97 4.18 12.65 16.88
N GLU A 98 3.03 12.90 17.52
CA GLU A 98 2.47 12.03 18.57
C GLU A 98 1.64 10.87 18.01
N VAL A 99 1.25 10.94 16.74
CA VAL A 99 0.32 9.99 16.09
C VAL A 99 1.05 9.07 15.12
N VAL A 100 2.01 9.60 14.37
CA VAL A 100 2.72 8.84 13.33
C VAL A 100 3.61 7.77 13.96
N LEU A 101 3.50 6.54 13.47
CA LEU A 101 4.39 5.45 13.86
C LEU A 101 5.71 5.54 13.07
N PRO A 102 6.88 5.56 13.75
CA PRO A 102 8.16 5.60 13.06
C PRO A 102 8.41 4.33 12.24
N ASP A 103 8.62 4.50 10.93
CA ASP A 103 8.97 3.41 10.01
C ASP A 103 9.88 3.95 8.91
N ASN A 104 11.19 3.94 9.15
CA ASN A 104 12.18 4.40 8.18
C ASN A 104 12.30 3.48 6.95
N SER A 105 11.77 2.25 7.02
CA SER A 105 11.91 1.25 5.96
C SER A 105 10.82 1.36 4.88
N ALA A 106 9.68 1.99 5.22
CA ALA A 106 8.54 2.20 4.34
C ALA A 106 8.83 3.12 3.15
N LEU A 107 9.89 3.93 3.20
CA LEU A 107 10.27 4.83 2.11
C LEU A 107 11.73 4.61 1.75
N LYS A 108 12.07 4.67 0.46
CA LYS A 108 13.48 4.67 0.00
C LYS A 108 13.72 5.71 -1.07
N VAL A 109 14.83 6.43 -0.98
CA VAL A 109 15.31 7.29 -2.08
C VAL A 109 16.03 6.44 -3.11
N VAL A 110 15.65 6.58 -4.39
CA VAL A 110 16.19 5.79 -5.50
C VAL A 110 16.56 6.67 -6.69
N ASP A 111 17.59 6.27 -7.42
CA ASP A 111 18.01 6.92 -8.67
C ASP A 111 16.96 6.67 -9.76
N PRO A 112 16.64 7.65 -10.63
CA PRO A 112 15.70 7.43 -11.73
C PRO A 112 16.12 6.29 -12.68
N GLY A 113 17.42 6.01 -12.79
CA GLY A 113 17.95 4.90 -13.59
C GLY A 113 17.91 3.53 -12.90
N THR A 114 17.35 3.42 -11.69
CA THR A 114 17.14 2.14 -10.99
C THR A 114 16.20 1.27 -11.81
N ARG A 115 16.53 0.00 -12.04
CA ARG A 115 15.66 -0.88 -12.85
C ARG A 115 14.39 -1.20 -12.10
N LEU A 116 13.31 -1.43 -12.84
CA LEU A 116 12.01 -1.72 -12.23
C LEU A 116 12.05 -3.00 -11.39
N ILE A 117 12.79 -4.04 -11.80
CA ILE A 117 12.93 -5.27 -10.99
C ILE A 117 13.52 -5.01 -9.60
N ASP A 118 14.48 -4.09 -9.50
CA ASP A 118 15.15 -3.74 -8.25
C ASP A 118 14.17 -2.98 -7.34
N ALA A 119 13.33 -2.11 -7.92
CA ALA A 119 12.24 -1.44 -7.22
C ALA A 119 11.18 -2.41 -6.70
N LEU A 120 10.78 -3.39 -7.51
CA LEU A 120 9.85 -4.45 -7.09
C LEU A 120 10.39 -5.23 -5.89
N GLU A 121 11.67 -5.58 -5.90
CA GLU A 121 12.30 -6.30 -4.79
C GLU A 121 12.34 -5.46 -3.50
N MET A 122 12.66 -4.17 -3.61
CA MET A 122 12.56 -3.26 -2.46
C MET A 122 11.13 -3.18 -1.92
N MET A 123 10.12 -3.12 -2.80
CA MET A 123 8.72 -3.03 -2.38
C MET A 123 8.19 -4.31 -1.72
N LYS A 124 8.64 -5.48 -2.20
CA LYS A 124 8.36 -6.79 -1.58
C LYS A 124 8.91 -6.88 -0.16
N GLN A 125 10.04 -6.24 0.11
CA GLN A 125 10.68 -6.19 1.44
C GLN A 125 10.02 -5.18 2.39
N GLY A 126 8.87 -4.61 2.03
CA GLY A 126 8.12 -3.69 2.89
C GLY A 126 8.23 -2.21 2.50
N THR A 127 9.03 -1.84 1.49
CA THR A 127 9.03 -0.45 1.00
C THR A 127 7.68 -0.10 0.36
N LYS A 128 7.01 0.91 0.90
CA LYS A 128 5.68 1.39 0.48
C LYS A 128 5.76 2.56 -0.50
N ARG A 129 6.86 3.34 -0.45
CA ARG A 129 7.09 4.55 -1.27
C ARG A 129 8.54 4.62 -1.78
N LEU A 130 8.70 5.07 -3.03
CA LEU A 130 10.01 5.39 -3.61
C LEU A 130 10.08 6.89 -3.88
N LEU A 131 11.11 7.55 -3.35
CA LEU A 131 11.42 8.93 -3.70
C LEU A 131 12.39 8.97 -4.85
N VAL A 132 12.01 9.70 -5.88
CA VAL A 132 12.77 9.77 -7.13
C VAL A 132 13.08 11.24 -7.45
N PRO A 133 14.35 11.62 -7.60
CA PRO A 133 14.72 12.95 -8.06
C PRO A 133 14.10 13.27 -9.43
N LYS A 134 13.46 14.43 -9.56
CA LYS A 134 12.93 14.93 -10.84
C LYS A 134 14.09 15.53 -11.64
N SER A 135 14.66 14.76 -12.56
CA SER A 135 15.62 15.29 -13.54
C SER A 135 14.88 15.84 -14.76
N LEU A 136 15.16 17.08 -15.17
CA LEU A 136 14.65 17.66 -16.42
C LEU A 136 15.27 17.00 -17.67
N VAL A 137 16.34 16.21 -17.51
CA VAL A 137 17.13 15.63 -18.61
C VAL A 137 17.32 14.13 -18.40
N TRP A 138 16.24 13.39 -18.16
CA TRP A 138 16.30 11.93 -18.31
C TRP A 138 16.16 11.57 -19.80
N ARG A 139 17.29 11.63 -20.52
CA ARG A 139 17.44 11.06 -21.87
C ARG A 139 18.28 9.79 -21.78
N GLY A 140 17.63 8.63 -21.65
CA GLY A 140 18.21 7.40 -22.18
C GLY A 140 18.46 6.25 -21.21
N MET A 141 17.84 5.13 -21.60
CA MET A 141 18.14 3.70 -21.41
C MET A 141 18.59 3.15 -20.04
N SER A 142 17.88 2.10 -19.62
CA SER A 142 18.14 1.24 -18.46
C SER A 142 19.63 0.93 -18.22
N LYS A 143 20.15 1.21 -17.01
CA LYS A 143 21.48 0.74 -16.59
C LYS A 143 21.52 -0.78 -16.78
N ARG A 144 22.33 -1.28 -17.72
CA ARG A 144 22.40 -2.72 -18.09
C ARG A 144 22.78 -3.64 -16.92
N PHE A 145 23.25 -3.10 -15.80
CA PHE A 145 23.64 -3.84 -14.61
C PHE A 145 23.05 -3.19 -13.34
N SER A 146 22.42 -4.00 -12.48
CA SER A 146 21.96 -3.55 -11.16
C SER A 146 23.02 -3.72 -10.10
N ILE A 147 23.13 -2.70 -9.26
CA ILE A 147 23.92 -2.72 -8.04
C ILE A 147 23.35 -3.71 -7.01
N LEU A 148 22.04 -3.99 -7.02
CA LEU A 148 21.40 -4.98 -6.13
C LEU A 148 21.77 -6.42 -6.50
N PHE A 149 21.91 -6.73 -7.79
CA PHE A 149 22.43 -8.04 -8.22
C PHE A 149 23.92 -8.24 -7.88
N ASN A 150 24.63 -7.17 -7.49
CA ASN A 150 26.03 -7.21 -7.06
C ASN A 150 26.22 -6.98 -5.55
N GLY A 151 25.15 -7.14 -4.75
CA GLY A 151 25.23 -7.30 -3.28
C GLY A 151 25.59 -6.07 -2.45
N LYS A 152 25.71 -4.86 -3.03
CA LYS A 152 26.24 -3.68 -2.32
C LYS A 152 25.24 -2.83 -1.53
N TRP A 153 24.01 -3.29 -1.31
CA TRP A 153 23.05 -2.64 -0.39
C TRP A 153 22.69 -3.49 0.84
N LEU A 154 23.20 -4.73 0.94
CA LEU A 154 22.90 -5.65 2.06
C LEU A 154 23.74 -5.38 3.33
N LYS A 155 24.54 -4.32 3.38
CA LYS A 155 25.29 -3.96 4.59
C LYS A 155 25.08 -2.50 4.93
N ASN A 156 24.27 -2.26 5.95
CA ASN A 156 24.40 -1.15 6.88
C ASN A 156 23.71 -1.52 8.20
N ALA A 157 24.48 -2.07 9.13
CA ALA A 157 24.51 -1.72 10.55
C ALA A 157 25.28 -2.81 11.32
N ASP A 158 26.53 -2.52 11.68
CA ASP A 158 27.14 -2.96 12.94
C ASP A 158 28.13 -1.87 13.38
N PRO A 159 27.96 -1.25 14.56
CA PRO A 159 28.93 -0.32 15.11
C PRO A 159 29.80 -1.05 16.14
N SER A 160 30.92 -1.63 15.72
CA SER A 160 32.04 -1.93 16.63
C SER A 160 33.31 -2.23 15.84
N GLY A 161 34.35 -1.43 16.06
CA GLY A 161 35.60 -1.50 15.32
C GLY A 161 36.51 -2.68 15.68
N SER A 162 37.38 -3.02 14.74
CA SER A 162 38.84 -3.16 14.93
C SER A 162 39.46 -3.75 13.66
N ALA A 163 40.63 -3.23 13.32
CA ALA A 163 41.37 -3.53 12.10
C ALA A 163 42.07 -4.90 12.16
N SER A 164 42.30 -5.53 11.00
CA SER A 164 43.63 -5.95 10.55
C SER A 164 43.57 -6.64 9.18
N ALA A 165 44.69 -6.55 8.46
CA ALA A 165 44.87 -6.83 7.03
C ALA A 165 45.00 -8.33 6.67
N SER A 166 44.77 -8.67 5.40
CA SER A 166 45.82 -9.04 4.41
C SER A 166 45.39 -10.09 3.38
N ALA A 167 46.02 -9.97 2.20
CA ALA A 167 46.24 -10.95 1.13
C ALA A 167 45.16 -11.19 0.04
N SER A 168 45.40 -10.56 -1.11
CA SER A 168 45.18 -11.14 -2.46
C SER A 168 46.43 -11.96 -2.86
N PRO A 169 46.47 -12.80 -3.94
CA PRO A 169 46.38 -12.30 -5.34
C PRO A 169 45.77 -13.23 -6.44
N SER A 170 45.30 -12.58 -7.53
CA SER A 170 45.38 -12.89 -8.99
C SER A 170 44.90 -14.27 -9.54
N ALA A 171 44.30 -14.47 -10.73
CA ALA A 171 44.21 -13.77 -12.03
C ALA A 171 42.92 -14.28 -12.77
N GLY A 172 42.39 -13.72 -13.87
CA GLY A 172 42.96 -12.86 -14.88
C GLY A 172 41.90 -12.12 -15.74
N SER A 173 42.47 -11.25 -16.59
CA SER A 173 41.90 -10.08 -17.26
C SER A 173 41.27 -10.39 -18.62
N SER A 174 40.32 -9.55 -19.06
CA SER A 174 40.34 -9.00 -20.42
C SER A 174 39.65 -7.63 -20.48
N THR A 175 40.36 -6.73 -21.14
CA THR A 175 40.29 -5.27 -21.16
C THR A 175 39.34 -4.69 -22.20
N ASN A 176 38.85 -3.47 -21.98
CA ASN A 176 38.90 -2.43 -23.02
C ASN A 176 38.99 -1.04 -22.41
N THR A 177 39.97 -0.30 -22.91
CA THR A 177 40.60 0.91 -22.39
C THR A 177 39.93 2.19 -22.86
N LEU A 178 39.96 3.17 -21.96
CA LEU A 178 39.68 4.59 -22.16
C LEU A 178 40.67 5.24 -23.14
N LEU A 179 40.17 6.13 -24.01
CA LEU A 179 40.96 7.18 -24.64
C LEU A 179 40.41 8.54 -24.18
N THR A 180 41.24 9.23 -23.42
CA THR A 180 41.17 10.66 -23.07
C THR A 180 41.68 11.48 -24.24
N LEU A 181 41.05 12.59 -24.60
CA LEU A 181 41.72 13.86 -24.91
C LEU A 181 40.73 15.05 -24.79
N PRO A 182 41.22 16.28 -24.55
CA PRO A 182 40.52 17.35 -23.83
C PRO A 182 39.90 18.41 -24.76
N ASN A 183 38.88 19.12 -24.28
CA ASN A 183 38.63 20.47 -24.77
C ASN A 183 38.21 21.39 -23.63
N ALA A 184 39.11 22.33 -23.33
CA ALA A 184 38.83 23.55 -22.61
C ALA A 184 37.97 24.50 -23.48
N LEU A 185 37.37 25.51 -22.83
CA LEU A 185 36.39 26.49 -23.33
C LEU A 185 34.92 26.09 -23.10
N ARG A 186 34.51 26.06 -21.83
CA ARG A 186 33.13 26.36 -21.46
C ARG A 186 33.10 27.74 -20.77
N PRO A 187 32.34 28.73 -21.26
CA PRO A 187 32.14 29.97 -20.53
C PRO A 187 31.40 29.67 -19.22
N PRO A 188 31.59 30.48 -18.15
CA PRO A 188 30.98 30.18 -16.86
C PRO A 188 29.45 30.27 -17.02
N PRO A 189 28.66 29.29 -16.55
CA PRO A 189 27.25 29.54 -16.37
C PRO A 189 27.12 30.50 -15.18
N SER A 190 26.94 31.77 -15.51
CA SER A 190 26.29 32.74 -14.65
C SER A 190 25.00 32.12 -14.10
N SER A 191 24.99 31.96 -12.77
CA SER A 191 23.82 32.01 -11.89
C SER A 191 22.53 31.30 -12.38
N SER A 192 22.35 30.03 -12.01
CA SER A 192 21.05 29.39 -11.62
C SER A 192 21.05 27.84 -11.62
N THR A 193 22.10 27.16 -11.11
CA THR A 193 22.13 25.68 -11.07
C THR A 193 21.84 25.06 -9.69
N SER A 194 21.54 25.85 -8.66
CA SER A 194 21.38 25.38 -7.28
C SER A 194 19.96 24.93 -6.88
N SER A 195 18.94 25.10 -7.72
CA SER A 195 17.52 24.84 -7.37
C SER A 195 16.93 23.53 -7.91
N ILE A 196 17.70 22.73 -8.66
CA ILE A 196 17.18 21.57 -9.41
C ILE A 196 17.37 20.24 -8.66
N GLN A 197 18.32 20.17 -7.70
CA GLN A 197 18.64 18.94 -6.97
C GLN A 197 17.67 18.59 -5.83
N ASP A 198 16.74 19.49 -5.51
CA ASP A 198 15.82 19.34 -4.37
C ASP A 198 14.40 18.94 -4.77
N LYS A 199 14.15 18.74 -6.07
CA LYS A 199 12.83 18.37 -6.58
C LYS A 199 12.68 16.86 -6.64
N PHE A 200 11.74 16.31 -5.87
CA PHE A 200 11.44 14.89 -5.85
C PHE A 200 10.00 14.63 -6.28
N CYS A 201 9.73 13.41 -6.72
CA CYS A 201 8.38 12.87 -6.76
C CYS A 201 8.33 11.57 -5.95
N CYS A 202 7.13 11.21 -5.53
CA CYS A 202 6.88 10.01 -4.75
C CYS A 202 6.11 9.01 -5.61
N LEU A 203 6.67 7.81 -5.74
CA LEU A 203 6.01 6.67 -6.38
C LEU A 203 5.52 5.71 -5.31
N SER A 204 4.31 5.20 -5.47
CA SER A 204 3.75 4.17 -4.61
C SER A 204 3.68 2.81 -5.28
N ARG A 205 3.29 1.82 -4.49
CA ARG A 205 2.95 0.49 -5.00
C ARG A 205 1.77 0.52 -5.97
N GLU A 206 0.84 1.45 -5.78
CA GLU A 206 -0.29 1.64 -6.70
C GLU A 206 0.18 2.15 -8.07
N ASP A 207 1.19 3.01 -8.11
CA ASP A 207 1.80 3.47 -9.37
C ASP A 207 2.49 2.35 -10.13
N VAL A 208 3.22 1.50 -9.40
CA VAL A 208 3.80 0.29 -9.97
C VAL A 208 2.70 -0.63 -10.48
N LEU A 209 1.61 -0.80 -9.73
CA LEU A 209 0.47 -1.60 -10.16
C LEU A 209 -0.20 -1.05 -11.43
N ARG A 210 -0.37 0.28 -11.53
CA ARG A 210 -0.86 0.96 -12.73
C ARG A 210 0.07 0.76 -13.93
N PHE A 211 1.37 0.76 -13.70
CA PHE A 211 2.31 0.43 -14.77
C PHE A 211 2.15 -1.03 -15.21
N LEU A 212 2.07 -1.98 -14.26
CA LEU A 212 1.91 -3.41 -14.56
C LEU A 212 0.66 -3.71 -15.37
N ILE A 213 -0.48 -3.09 -15.04
CA ILE A 213 -1.73 -3.27 -15.80
C ILE A 213 -1.65 -2.67 -17.21
N GLY A 214 -0.80 -1.66 -17.41
CA GLY A 214 -0.48 -1.14 -18.75
C GLY A 214 0.38 -2.10 -19.59
N CYS A 215 1.00 -3.11 -18.96
CA CYS A 215 1.94 -4.03 -19.59
C CYS A 215 1.47 -5.50 -19.56
N LEU A 216 0.17 -5.77 -19.41
CA LEU A 216 -0.36 -7.13 -19.29
C LEU A 216 0.08 -8.08 -20.42
N GLY A 217 0.13 -7.58 -21.66
CA GLY A 217 0.57 -8.36 -22.81
C GLY A 217 2.02 -8.83 -22.70
N ALA A 218 2.90 -8.02 -22.11
CA ALA A 218 4.31 -8.37 -21.89
C ALA A 218 4.51 -9.30 -20.67
N LEU A 219 3.52 -9.39 -19.79
CA LEU A 219 3.53 -10.26 -18.61
C LEU A 219 2.88 -11.63 -18.86
N ALA A 220 2.26 -11.84 -20.03
CA ALA A 220 1.58 -13.09 -20.36
C ALA A 220 2.52 -14.31 -20.20
N PRO A 221 2.01 -15.45 -19.67
CA PRO A 221 0.61 -15.73 -19.32
C PRO A 221 0.23 -15.35 -17.87
N LEU A 222 1.11 -14.71 -17.10
CA LEU A 222 0.92 -14.51 -15.65
C LEU A 222 -0.40 -13.78 -15.32
N PRO A 223 -0.78 -12.67 -15.98
CA PRO A 223 -2.00 -11.96 -15.60
C PRO A 223 -3.29 -12.74 -15.86
N LEU A 224 -3.25 -13.75 -16.74
CA LEU A 224 -4.39 -14.62 -17.05
C LEU A 224 -4.47 -15.85 -16.15
N SER A 225 -3.40 -16.12 -15.39
CA SER A 225 -3.35 -17.25 -14.45
C SER A 225 -4.13 -16.92 -13.17
N SER A 226 -4.67 -17.94 -12.51
CA SER A 226 -5.41 -17.76 -11.25
C SER A 226 -4.47 -17.33 -10.11
N ILE A 227 -4.95 -16.50 -9.20
CA ILE A 227 -4.17 -16.07 -8.03
C ILE A 227 -3.71 -17.25 -7.16
N ALA A 228 -4.50 -18.33 -7.08
CA ALA A 228 -4.10 -19.56 -6.40
C ALA A 228 -2.91 -20.24 -7.08
N SER A 229 -2.95 -20.41 -8.42
CA SER A 229 -1.86 -21.06 -9.17
C SER A 229 -0.53 -20.29 -9.09
N LEU A 230 -0.62 -18.96 -8.97
CA LEU A 230 0.54 -18.09 -8.83
C LEU A 230 1.10 -18.08 -7.41
N GLY A 231 0.38 -18.62 -6.43
CA GLY A 231 0.71 -18.52 -5.02
C GLY A 231 0.62 -17.08 -4.50
N ALA A 232 -0.31 -16.29 -5.04
CA ALA A 232 -0.54 -14.90 -4.64
C ALA A 232 -1.48 -14.77 -3.44
N VAL A 233 -2.22 -15.83 -3.10
CA VAL A 233 -3.13 -15.81 -1.95
C VAL A 233 -2.32 -15.91 -0.66
N ASN A 234 -2.39 -14.89 0.19
CA ASN A 234 -1.78 -14.90 1.51
C ASN A 234 -2.78 -15.42 2.56
N PRO A 235 -2.54 -16.59 3.18
CA PRO A 235 -3.40 -17.13 4.23
C PRO A 235 -3.17 -16.47 5.60
N ASN A 236 -2.06 -15.74 5.79
CA ASN A 236 -1.73 -15.09 7.05
C ASN A 236 -2.35 -13.69 7.13
N TYR A 237 -3.69 -13.64 7.17
CA TYR A 237 -4.44 -12.39 7.31
C TYR A 237 -4.91 -12.16 8.75
N CYS A 238 -5.09 -10.89 9.10
CA CYS A 238 -5.64 -10.50 10.39
C CYS A 238 -7.17 -10.44 10.32
N TRP A 239 -7.82 -11.02 11.32
CA TRP A 239 -9.27 -10.98 11.47
C TRP A 239 -9.68 -10.78 12.93
N ILE A 240 -10.89 -10.27 13.12
CA ILE A 240 -11.57 -10.19 14.40
C ILE A 240 -13.03 -10.62 14.25
N ASP A 241 -13.58 -11.15 15.34
CA ASP A 241 -14.98 -11.54 15.40
C ASP A 241 -15.89 -10.31 15.43
N ALA A 242 -17.05 -10.39 14.77
CA ALA A 242 -18.07 -9.33 14.75
C ALA A 242 -18.54 -8.86 16.14
N SER A 243 -18.49 -9.74 17.14
CA SER A 243 -18.84 -9.44 18.54
C SER A 243 -17.74 -8.70 19.31
N CYS A 244 -16.48 -8.76 18.85
CA CYS A 244 -15.36 -8.09 19.52
C CYS A 244 -15.46 -6.56 19.39
N PRO A 245 -14.89 -5.79 20.32
CA PRO A 245 -14.78 -4.33 20.17
C PRO A 245 -14.01 -3.95 18.90
N ALA A 246 -14.47 -2.94 18.16
CA ALA A 246 -13.82 -2.50 16.93
C ALA A 246 -12.38 -1.97 17.18
N THR A 247 -12.10 -1.44 18.36
CA THR A 247 -10.75 -1.00 18.79
C THR A 247 -9.70 -2.12 18.77
N GLU A 248 -10.10 -3.39 18.87
CA GLU A 248 -9.17 -4.52 18.77
C GLU A 248 -8.51 -4.61 17.38
N ALA A 249 -9.18 -4.13 16.32
CA ALA A 249 -8.57 -4.04 14.99
C ALA A 249 -7.36 -3.12 14.97
N ALA A 250 -7.42 -1.99 15.69
CA ALA A 250 -6.32 -1.03 15.77
C ALA A 250 -5.09 -1.60 16.50
N LYS A 251 -5.31 -2.48 17.49
CA LYS A 251 -4.21 -3.15 18.23
C LYS A 251 -3.55 -4.26 17.44
N LYS A 252 -4.32 -4.95 16.58
CA LYS A 252 -3.85 -6.09 15.78
C LYS A 252 -3.31 -5.70 14.41
N LEU A 253 -2.97 -4.43 14.18
CA LEU A 253 -2.59 -3.94 12.86
C LEU A 253 -1.41 -4.74 12.27
N PRO A 254 -1.62 -5.50 11.18
CA PRO A 254 -0.51 -6.11 10.45
C PRO A 254 0.32 -5.03 9.75
N HIS A 255 1.60 -5.32 9.51
CA HIS A 255 2.48 -4.40 8.79
C HIS A 255 2.05 -4.19 7.32
N ASP A 256 1.44 -5.20 6.69
CA ASP A 256 1.05 -5.18 5.26
C ASP A 256 0.15 -6.39 4.87
N PRO A 257 -1.03 -6.19 4.24
CA PRO A 257 -1.75 -4.94 4.09
C PRO A 257 -2.32 -4.45 5.43
N CYS A 258 -2.38 -3.13 5.64
CA CYS A 258 -2.96 -2.52 6.84
C CYS A 258 -4.50 -2.62 6.84
N ALA A 259 -5.00 -3.82 7.14
CA ALA A 259 -6.41 -4.16 7.12
C ALA A 259 -6.72 -5.36 8.02
N VAL A 260 -7.92 -5.37 8.59
CA VAL A 260 -8.43 -6.46 9.43
C VAL A 260 -9.81 -6.87 8.91
N ALA A 261 -9.99 -8.15 8.62
CA ALA A 261 -11.29 -8.70 8.26
C ALA A 261 -12.19 -8.78 9.49
N VAL A 262 -13.46 -8.42 9.34
CA VAL A 262 -14.49 -8.67 10.36
C VAL A 262 -15.28 -9.87 9.89
N VAL A 263 -15.26 -10.92 10.71
CA VAL A 263 -15.85 -12.22 10.37
C VAL A 263 -16.90 -12.64 11.39
N GLU A 264 -17.87 -13.42 10.92
CA GLU A 264 -18.83 -14.12 11.74
C GLU A 264 -18.50 -15.63 11.67
N PRO A 265 -18.23 -16.29 12.81
CA PRO A 265 -17.97 -17.72 12.82
C PRO A 265 -19.27 -18.46 12.57
N THR A 266 -19.26 -19.32 11.55
CA THR A 266 -20.37 -20.23 11.25
C THR A 266 -20.35 -21.43 12.22
N PRO A 267 -21.49 -22.10 12.44
CA PRO A 267 -21.54 -23.33 13.23
C PRO A 267 -20.67 -24.47 12.66
N GLU A 268 -20.34 -24.42 11.36
CA GLU A 268 -19.39 -25.35 10.73
C GLU A 268 -17.91 -25.00 10.99
N GLY A 269 -17.62 -23.90 11.71
CA GLY A 269 -16.26 -23.44 11.99
C GLY A 269 -15.60 -22.63 10.85
N GLN A 270 -16.35 -22.31 9.79
CA GLN A 270 -15.89 -21.44 8.71
C GLN A 270 -16.00 -19.97 9.11
N GLN A 271 -15.10 -19.14 8.58
CA GLN A 271 -15.08 -17.69 8.81
C GLN A 271 -15.83 -16.97 7.70
N LYS A 272 -17.04 -16.49 7.98
CA LYS A 272 -17.83 -15.73 7.03
C LYS A 272 -17.41 -14.26 7.08
N ILE A 273 -16.90 -13.68 6.00
CA ILE A 273 -16.55 -12.25 5.98
C ILE A 273 -17.80 -11.39 5.89
N ILE A 274 -17.95 -10.44 6.83
CA ILE A 274 -19.08 -9.49 6.84
C ILE A 274 -18.63 -8.05 6.56
N GLY A 275 -17.35 -7.75 6.74
CA GLY A 275 -16.79 -6.42 6.51
C GLY A 275 -15.30 -6.35 6.77
N GLU A 276 -14.77 -5.14 6.77
CA GLU A 276 -13.34 -4.88 6.99
C GLU A 276 -13.12 -3.54 7.72
N ILE A 277 -12.05 -3.48 8.50
CA ILE A 277 -11.52 -2.25 9.10
C ILE A 277 -10.16 -1.99 8.44
N SER A 278 -10.08 -0.95 7.62
CA SER A 278 -8.88 -0.65 6.84
C SER A 278 -8.75 0.83 6.54
N SER A 279 -7.51 1.27 6.31
CA SER A 279 -7.21 2.65 5.93
C SER A 279 -7.92 3.08 4.64
N ALA A 280 -8.00 2.17 3.64
CA ALA A 280 -8.66 2.43 2.36
C ALA A 280 -10.16 2.75 2.52
N LYS A 281 -10.84 2.10 3.46
CA LYS A 281 -12.26 2.34 3.76
C LYS A 281 -12.49 3.64 4.52
N MET A 282 -11.54 4.02 5.36
CA MET A 282 -11.69 5.15 6.29
C MET A 282 -11.22 6.49 5.71
N TRP A 283 -10.48 6.48 4.60
CA TRP A 283 -9.88 7.65 3.98
C TRP A 283 -10.85 8.84 3.78
N LYS A 284 -12.07 8.61 3.31
CA LYS A 284 -13.07 9.68 3.07
C LYS A 284 -14.16 9.75 4.13
N CYS A 285 -13.95 9.13 5.29
CA CYS A 285 -14.93 9.17 6.37
C CYS A 285 -14.76 10.44 7.20
N ASP A 286 -15.83 10.81 7.93
CA ASP A 286 -15.71 11.75 9.03
C ASP A 286 -14.92 11.08 10.16
N TYR A 287 -13.68 11.53 10.37
CA TYR A 287 -12.76 10.94 11.34
C TYR A 287 -13.28 11.01 12.78
N LEU A 288 -14.05 12.03 13.16
CA LEU A 288 -14.60 12.14 14.52
C LEU A 288 -15.69 11.11 14.77
N SER A 289 -16.67 11.05 13.87
CA SER A 289 -17.73 10.03 13.93
C SER A 289 -17.16 8.61 13.82
N THR A 290 -16.15 8.42 12.96
CA THR A 290 -15.48 7.12 12.78
C THR A 290 -14.70 6.71 14.02
N ALA A 291 -14.00 7.66 14.65
CA ALA A 291 -13.25 7.42 15.88
C ALA A 291 -14.17 7.02 17.05
N TRP A 292 -15.29 7.73 17.20
CA TRP A 292 -16.30 7.37 18.19
C TRP A 292 -16.87 5.96 17.94
N ALA A 293 -17.23 5.66 16.69
CA ALA A 293 -17.72 4.35 16.30
C ALA A 293 -16.68 3.25 16.56
N LEU A 294 -15.41 3.50 16.22
CA LEU A 294 -14.30 2.58 16.47
C LEU A 294 -14.12 2.31 17.97
N ALA A 295 -14.33 3.34 18.80
CA ALA A 295 -14.17 3.26 20.25
C ALA A 295 -15.33 2.55 20.97
N LYS A 296 -16.56 2.74 20.52
CA LYS A 296 -17.76 2.38 21.28
C LYS A 296 -18.56 1.21 20.70
N LEU A 297 -18.35 0.84 19.44
CA LEU A 297 -19.11 -0.22 18.77
C LEU A 297 -18.34 -1.55 18.72
N SER A 298 -19.08 -2.64 18.55
CA SER A 298 -18.49 -3.91 18.12
C SER A 298 -17.98 -3.81 16.68
N ALA A 299 -17.09 -4.70 16.28
CA ALA A 299 -16.53 -4.76 14.94
C ALA A 299 -17.62 -4.97 13.88
N GLY A 300 -18.61 -5.82 14.16
CA GLY A 300 -19.78 -6.04 13.31
C GLY A 300 -20.60 -4.77 13.14
N GLN A 301 -20.99 -4.12 14.25
CA GLN A 301 -21.75 -2.87 14.23
C GLN A 301 -21.00 -1.73 13.54
N PHE A 302 -19.69 -1.68 13.70
CA PHE A 302 -18.83 -0.76 12.96
C PHE A 302 -18.97 -1.05 11.47
N VAL A 303 -18.68 -2.25 10.98
CA VAL A 303 -18.67 -2.49 9.52
C VAL A 303 -20.03 -2.51 8.83
N THR A 304 -21.12 -2.81 9.54
CA THR A 304 -22.50 -2.78 8.99
C THR A 304 -23.17 -1.42 9.15
N GLY A 305 -22.60 -0.56 9.99
CA GLY A 305 -23.23 0.67 10.44
C GLY A 305 -24.36 0.38 11.44
N VAL A 306 -24.55 1.30 12.38
CA VAL A 306 -25.74 1.32 13.23
C VAL A 306 -26.84 1.99 12.43
N GLU A 307 -27.91 1.26 12.12
CA GLU A 307 -29.13 1.90 11.63
C GLU A 307 -29.69 2.74 12.77
N ASP A 308 -29.86 4.05 12.57
CA ASP A 308 -30.53 4.95 13.51
C ASP A 308 -32.01 4.56 13.66
N HIS A 309 -32.27 3.45 14.36
CA HIS A 309 -33.57 3.18 14.97
C HIS A 309 -33.60 3.90 16.32
N THR A 310 -33.86 5.21 16.25
CA THR A 310 -34.60 5.99 17.26
C THR A 310 -34.08 6.02 18.70
N ASN A 311 -32.81 5.73 19.03
CA ASN A 311 -32.37 5.73 20.45
C ASN A 311 -31.00 6.37 20.78
N LEU A 312 -30.26 6.98 19.85
CA LEU A 312 -28.97 7.62 20.15
C LEU A 312 -29.02 9.15 20.33
N ARG A 313 -30.22 9.74 20.31
CA ARG A 313 -30.41 11.20 20.46
C ARG A 313 -30.45 11.70 21.91
N SER A 314 -30.21 10.85 22.91
CA SER A 314 -30.31 11.20 24.33
C SER A 314 -28.97 11.37 25.06
N SER A 315 -27.84 11.45 24.36
CA SER A 315 -26.52 11.61 25.01
C SER A 315 -25.66 12.76 24.48
N LEU A 316 -26.25 13.73 23.77
CA LEU A 316 -25.62 15.04 23.59
C LEU A 316 -26.34 16.07 24.48
N PRO A 317 -25.63 16.83 25.31
CA PRO A 317 -26.21 18.02 25.93
C PRO A 317 -26.27 19.12 24.85
N ASP A 318 -27.44 19.28 24.22
CA ASP A 318 -27.73 20.49 23.46
C ASP A 318 -28.05 21.60 24.46
N ASP A 319 -27.13 22.56 24.58
CA ASP A 319 -27.32 23.77 25.37
C ASP A 319 -28.49 24.59 24.84
N ILE A 320 -29.33 24.97 25.78
CA ILE A 320 -30.50 25.82 25.66
C ILE A 320 -30.07 27.19 25.12
N ASN A 321 -30.66 27.64 24.01
CA ASN A 321 -30.98 29.06 23.93
C ASN A 321 -32.33 29.30 23.26
N ASN A 322 -33.25 29.71 24.12
CA ASN A 322 -34.62 30.06 23.84
C ASN A 322 -34.69 31.59 23.80
N THR A 323 -35.05 32.19 22.67
CA THR A 323 -35.57 33.56 22.64
C THR A 323 -36.77 33.63 21.70
N ASN A 324 -37.88 34.05 22.29
CA ASN A 324 -39.23 34.12 21.75
C ASN A 324 -39.46 35.30 20.78
N ASP A 325 -40.68 35.26 20.21
CA ASP A 325 -41.49 36.34 19.63
C ASP A 325 -41.28 36.61 18.12
N VAL A 326 -42.30 36.69 17.23
CA VAL A 326 -43.68 37.21 17.31
C VAL A 326 -44.59 36.49 16.29
N ALA A 327 -45.89 36.39 16.60
CA ALA A 327 -46.98 35.84 15.77
C ALA A 327 -47.46 36.74 14.61
N GLY A 328 -48.02 36.14 13.55
CA GLY A 328 -48.80 36.86 12.53
C GLY A 328 -49.27 36.05 11.32
N ASP A 329 -50.56 35.70 11.34
CA ASP A 329 -51.56 35.75 10.25
C ASP A 329 -51.65 34.71 9.10
N GLU A 330 -52.91 34.54 8.64
CA GLU A 330 -53.51 33.43 7.91
C GLU A 330 -53.40 33.48 6.36
N THR A 331 -53.61 32.31 5.74
CA THR A 331 -54.17 32.04 4.39
C THR A 331 -53.51 32.64 3.14
N SER A 332 -53.06 31.78 2.21
CA SER A 332 -53.78 31.48 0.95
C SER A 332 -52.94 30.74 -0.11
N ASN A 333 -53.72 30.06 -0.96
CA ASN A 333 -53.45 29.19 -2.09
C ASN A 333 -52.35 29.59 -3.09
N GLY A 334 -51.73 28.56 -3.69
CA GLY A 334 -51.37 28.54 -5.11
C GLY A 334 -49.89 28.77 -5.46
N GLY A 335 -49.20 27.72 -5.91
CA GLY A 335 -47.88 27.92 -6.51
C GLY A 335 -47.13 26.64 -6.87
N SER A 336 -47.29 26.20 -8.13
CA SER A 336 -46.31 25.51 -8.97
C SER A 336 -45.38 24.46 -8.34
N ARG A 337 -45.60 23.21 -8.77
CA ARG A 337 -44.62 22.12 -8.76
C ARG A 337 -43.31 22.56 -9.44
N LEU A 338 -42.31 22.95 -8.65
CA LEU A 338 -40.91 22.87 -9.02
C LEU A 338 -40.27 21.79 -8.15
N ARG A 339 -40.17 20.60 -8.75
CA ARG A 339 -39.48 19.44 -8.22
C ARG A 339 -37.98 19.77 -8.17
N ASN A 340 -37.50 20.22 -7.03
CA ASN A 340 -36.07 20.50 -6.81
C ASN A 340 -35.40 19.22 -6.25
N PRO A 341 -34.50 18.54 -6.97
CA PRO A 341 -33.95 17.25 -6.54
C PRO A 341 -32.64 17.39 -5.73
N ASN A 342 -32.44 18.46 -4.96
CA ASN A 342 -31.15 18.72 -4.29
C ASN A 342 -31.28 19.23 -2.85
N LEU A 343 -31.99 18.50 -1.99
CA LEU A 343 -31.83 18.70 -0.54
C LEU A 343 -31.79 17.39 0.25
N SER A 344 -31.09 16.39 -0.29
CA SER A 344 -30.47 15.35 0.52
C SER A 344 -29.03 15.80 0.85
N SER A 345 -28.89 16.93 1.55
CA SER A 345 -27.67 17.23 2.30
C SER A 345 -27.62 16.27 3.48
N GLY A 346 -27.15 15.05 3.21
CA GLY A 346 -26.89 14.02 4.19
C GLY A 346 -25.86 14.52 5.20
N ARG A 347 -26.35 15.05 6.32
CA ARG A 347 -25.55 15.27 7.52
C ARG A 347 -25.13 13.90 8.06
N SER A 348 -23.82 13.74 8.20
CA SER A 348 -23.10 12.75 9.00
C SER A 348 -23.67 11.33 9.05
N MET A 349 -23.13 10.45 8.21
CA MET A 349 -23.04 9.04 8.56
C MET A 349 -21.63 8.58 8.22
N TYR A 350 -20.91 8.08 9.21
CA TYR A 350 -19.78 7.20 8.99
C TYR A 350 -20.19 6.16 7.90
N ARG A 351 -19.34 5.95 6.89
CA ARG A 351 -19.66 5.13 5.70
C ARG A 351 -19.56 3.63 6.01
N GLY A 352 -20.24 3.17 7.05
CA GLY A 352 -20.31 1.80 7.52
C GLY A 352 -21.13 0.84 6.65
N ARG A 353 -21.26 1.07 5.34
CA ARG A 353 -22.11 0.22 4.46
C ARG A 353 -21.40 -0.24 3.21
N SER A 354 -20.08 -0.39 3.27
CA SER A 354 -19.33 -0.85 2.11
C SER A 354 -18.94 -2.31 2.30
N SER A 355 -19.57 -3.16 1.48
CA SER A 355 -19.18 -4.56 1.32
C SER A 355 -17.67 -4.68 1.21
N PRO A 356 -17.04 -5.68 1.85
CA PRO A 356 -15.63 -5.94 1.65
C PRO A 356 -15.38 -6.23 0.17
N LEU A 357 -14.22 -5.81 -0.33
CA LEU A 357 -13.83 -6.10 -1.69
C LEU A 357 -13.33 -7.54 -1.75
N THR A 358 -14.09 -8.44 -2.38
CA THR A 358 -13.79 -9.87 -2.43
C THR A 358 -13.46 -10.37 -3.83
N CYS A 359 -12.70 -11.46 -3.93
CA CYS A 359 -12.47 -12.23 -5.16
C CYS A 359 -12.35 -13.73 -4.83
N LYS A 360 -12.47 -14.60 -5.84
CA LYS A 360 -12.34 -16.05 -5.65
C LYS A 360 -10.88 -16.48 -5.82
N VAL A 361 -10.49 -17.60 -5.21
CA VAL A 361 -9.18 -18.25 -5.46
C VAL A 361 -8.88 -18.50 -6.95
N THR A 362 -9.93 -18.66 -7.77
CA THR A 362 -9.85 -18.88 -9.22
C THR A 362 -9.78 -17.59 -10.04
N SER A 363 -9.97 -16.42 -9.43
CA SER A 363 -9.86 -15.13 -10.12
C SER A 363 -8.47 -14.94 -10.72
N SER A 364 -8.41 -14.34 -11.91
CA SER A 364 -7.13 -14.06 -12.57
C SER A 364 -6.41 -12.90 -11.89
N LEU A 365 -5.08 -12.91 -11.95
CA LEU A 365 -4.28 -11.82 -11.40
C LEU A 365 -4.65 -10.47 -12.03
N ALA A 366 -4.88 -10.41 -13.35
CA ALA A 366 -5.32 -9.19 -14.03
C ALA A 366 -6.63 -8.64 -13.46
N ALA A 367 -7.60 -9.51 -13.17
CA ALA A 367 -8.89 -9.10 -12.61
C ALA A 367 -8.71 -8.50 -11.20
N VAL A 368 -7.89 -9.12 -10.36
CA VAL A 368 -7.58 -8.60 -9.02
C VAL A 368 -6.86 -7.25 -9.08
N MET A 369 -5.86 -7.10 -9.95
CA MET A 369 -5.17 -5.82 -10.15
C MET A 369 -6.14 -4.72 -10.62
N ALA A 370 -7.02 -5.04 -11.58
CA ALA A 370 -8.03 -4.09 -12.07
C ALA A 370 -8.99 -3.68 -10.96
N GLN A 371 -9.50 -4.65 -10.19
CA GLN A 371 -10.44 -4.43 -9.09
C GLN A 371 -9.83 -3.54 -8.01
N MET A 372 -8.58 -3.80 -7.60
CA MET A 372 -7.86 -2.95 -6.63
C MET A 372 -7.74 -1.50 -7.10
N LEU A 373 -7.33 -1.30 -8.36
CA LEU A 373 -7.17 0.05 -8.92
C LEU A 373 -8.51 0.78 -9.08
N SER A 374 -9.56 0.09 -9.55
CA SER A 374 -10.90 0.66 -9.73
C SER A 374 -11.55 1.07 -8.41
N HIS A 375 -11.36 0.26 -7.36
CA HIS A 375 -11.91 0.55 -6.03
C HIS A 375 -10.97 1.38 -5.14
N ARG A 376 -9.78 1.75 -5.64
CA ARG A 376 -8.71 2.40 -4.85
C ARG A 376 -8.40 1.65 -3.56
N ALA A 377 -8.41 0.32 -3.64
CA ALA A 377 -8.18 -0.57 -2.52
C ALA A 377 -6.72 -1.02 -2.47
N THR A 378 -6.20 -1.19 -1.27
CA THR A 378 -4.82 -1.66 -1.04
C THR A 378 -4.69 -3.19 -1.03
N HIS A 379 -5.82 -3.88 -0.95
CA HIS A 379 -5.93 -5.33 -0.88
C HIS A 379 -7.32 -5.80 -1.34
N VAL A 380 -7.46 -7.10 -1.57
CA VAL A 380 -8.72 -7.80 -1.84
C VAL A 380 -8.79 -9.04 -0.97
N TRP A 381 -9.94 -9.29 -0.37
CA TRP A 381 -10.20 -10.50 0.41
C TRP A 381 -10.49 -11.68 -0.51
N VAL A 382 -9.90 -12.83 -0.23
CA VAL A 382 -10.04 -14.02 -1.07
C VAL A 382 -11.00 -14.99 -0.41
N THR A 383 -12.02 -15.39 -1.17
CA THR A 383 -13.02 -16.36 -0.74
C THR A 383 -12.90 -17.66 -1.50
N GLU A 384 -13.50 -18.70 -0.93
CA GLU A 384 -13.48 -20.06 -1.49
C GLU A 384 -14.16 -20.10 -2.88
N HIS A 385 -13.90 -21.18 -3.63
CA HIS A 385 -14.50 -21.34 -4.95
C HIS A 385 -16.03 -21.50 -4.89
N ASP A 386 -16.49 -22.32 -3.95
CA ASP A 386 -17.88 -22.77 -3.86
C ASP A 386 -18.74 -21.85 -2.97
N ASN A 387 -18.12 -21.16 -2.00
CA ASN A 387 -18.81 -20.26 -1.09
C ASN A 387 -18.18 -18.86 -1.10
N GLU A 388 -18.96 -17.88 -1.56
CA GLU A 388 -18.50 -16.51 -1.78
C GLU A 388 -18.26 -15.73 -0.48
N ASP A 389 -18.74 -16.23 0.65
CA ASP A 389 -18.61 -15.56 1.95
C ASP A 389 -17.50 -16.17 2.83
N VAL A 390 -16.99 -17.36 2.50
CA VAL A 390 -15.98 -18.05 3.31
C VAL A 390 -14.61 -17.49 2.98
N LEU A 391 -14.00 -16.83 3.97
CA LEU A 391 -12.70 -16.20 3.83
C LEU A 391 -11.57 -17.25 3.90
N VAL A 392 -10.67 -17.21 2.92
CA VAL A 392 -9.51 -18.12 2.84
C VAL A 392 -8.17 -17.39 2.76
N GLY A 393 -8.17 -16.10 2.47
CA GLY A 393 -6.93 -15.33 2.35
C GLY A 393 -7.14 -13.86 2.03
N VAL A 394 -6.02 -13.18 1.77
CA VAL A 394 -5.96 -11.81 1.28
C VAL A 394 -4.91 -11.70 0.16
N VAL A 395 -5.11 -10.79 -0.79
CA VAL A 395 -4.11 -10.40 -1.78
C VAL A 395 -3.85 -8.91 -1.65
N GLY A 396 -2.65 -8.54 -1.26
CA GLY A 396 -2.15 -7.16 -1.23
C GLY A 396 -1.17 -6.86 -2.36
N TYR A 397 -0.64 -5.63 -2.35
CA TYR A 397 0.38 -5.21 -3.31
C TYR A 397 1.62 -6.11 -3.28
N THR A 398 2.12 -6.49 -2.09
CA THR A 398 3.31 -7.34 -1.95
C THR A 398 3.14 -8.69 -2.63
N ASP A 399 1.96 -9.29 -2.49
CA ASP A 399 1.64 -10.60 -3.05
C ASP A 399 1.57 -10.54 -4.58
N ILE A 400 0.99 -9.47 -5.13
CA ILE A 400 0.97 -9.21 -6.57
C ILE A 400 2.40 -9.01 -7.09
N LEU A 401 3.21 -8.19 -6.41
CA LEU A 401 4.61 -7.94 -6.81
C LEU A 401 5.44 -9.23 -6.75
N ALA A 402 5.20 -10.09 -5.76
CA ALA A 402 5.82 -11.41 -5.66
C ALA A 402 5.38 -12.33 -6.81
N ALA A 403 4.08 -12.36 -7.13
CA ALA A 403 3.53 -13.18 -8.20
C ALA A 403 4.08 -12.81 -9.58
N VAL A 404 4.17 -11.51 -9.91
CA VAL A 404 4.68 -11.06 -11.22
C VAL A 404 6.20 -11.18 -11.35
N SER A 405 6.92 -11.15 -10.23
CA SER A 405 8.40 -11.30 -10.21
C SER A 405 8.86 -12.76 -10.12
N ARG A 406 7.94 -13.71 -9.94
CA ARG A 406 8.26 -15.14 -9.82
C ARG A 406 8.93 -15.65 -11.09
N GLN A 407 10.03 -16.39 -10.93
CA GLN A 407 10.57 -17.17 -12.04
C GLN A 407 9.64 -18.36 -12.31
N PRO A 408 9.44 -18.78 -13.58
CA PRO A 408 8.76 -20.04 -13.85
C PRO A 408 9.47 -21.15 -13.08
N ALA A 409 8.73 -21.98 -12.34
CA ALA A 409 9.30 -23.16 -11.73
C ALA A 409 10.00 -24.00 -12.83
N PRO A 410 11.18 -24.60 -12.57
CA PRO A 410 11.77 -25.52 -13.52
C PRO A 410 10.75 -26.63 -13.79
N ALA A 411 10.46 -26.87 -15.07
CA ALA A 411 9.52 -27.91 -15.47
C ALA A 411 9.94 -29.24 -14.82
N PRO A 412 8.99 -30.03 -14.28
CA PRO A 412 9.31 -31.35 -13.77
C PRO A 412 9.96 -32.15 -14.90
N ALA A 413 11.16 -32.67 -14.65
CA ALA A 413 11.90 -33.46 -15.62
C ALA A 413 10.99 -34.60 -16.12
N PRO A 414 10.93 -34.87 -17.44
CA PRO A 414 10.14 -35.97 -17.96
C PRO A 414 10.62 -37.25 -17.30
N ALA A 415 9.69 -37.96 -16.65
CA ALA A 415 9.96 -39.26 -16.06
C ALA A 415 10.58 -40.16 -17.14
N THR A 416 11.84 -40.51 -16.95
CA THR A 416 12.54 -41.47 -17.79
C THR A 416 11.83 -42.80 -17.54
N ALA A 417 10.98 -43.19 -18.48
CA ALA A 417 10.41 -44.53 -18.52
C ALA A 417 11.60 -45.50 -18.66
N THR A 418 11.97 -46.14 -17.56
CA THR A 418 12.87 -47.29 -17.58
C THR A 418 12.17 -48.41 -18.32
N ALA A 419 12.57 -48.60 -19.58
CA ALA A 419 12.20 -49.76 -20.36
C ALA A 419 12.69 -51.02 -19.65
N SER A 420 11.77 -51.73 -19.00
CA SER A 420 12.03 -53.10 -18.53
C SER A 420 12.21 -54.00 -19.74
N ALA A 421 13.42 -54.54 -19.91
CA ALA A 421 13.71 -55.56 -20.90
C ALA A 421 12.82 -56.80 -20.68
N PRO A 422 12.37 -57.48 -21.75
CA PRO A 422 11.57 -58.70 -21.61
C PRO A 422 12.44 -59.85 -21.09
N ALA A 423 11.98 -60.52 -20.04
CA ALA A 423 12.57 -61.74 -19.53
C ALA A 423 12.46 -62.87 -20.58
N ALA A 424 13.57 -63.58 -20.79
CA ALA A 424 13.63 -64.77 -21.63
C ALA A 424 12.74 -65.91 -21.05
N PRO A 425 12.13 -66.76 -21.90
CA PRO A 425 11.26 -67.83 -21.42
C PRO A 425 12.08 -68.96 -20.78
N ALA A 426 11.67 -69.39 -19.59
CA ALA A 426 12.18 -70.58 -18.93
C ALA A 426 11.69 -71.83 -19.66
N ILE A 427 12.64 -72.65 -20.12
CA ILE A 427 12.44 -73.98 -20.66
C ILE A 427 12.07 -74.90 -19.49
N PHE A 428 10.87 -75.48 -19.53
CA PHE A 428 10.43 -76.56 -18.65
C PHE A 428 10.58 -77.87 -19.41
N ASP A 429 11.60 -78.66 -19.07
CA ASP A 429 11.72 -80.05 -19.52
C ASP A 429 11.17 -81.00 -18.47
N THR A 430 10.15 -81.77 -18.88
CA THR A 430 9.86 -83.18 -18.55
C THR A 430 9.55 -83.55 -17.08
N ASN A 431 8.63 -84.46 -16.73
CA ASN A 431 7.97 -85.51 -17.49
C ASN A 431 6.74 -86.00 -16.70
N ALA A 432 5.67 -86.38 -17.40
CA ALA A 432 4.71 -87.36 -16.94
C ALA A 432 4.51 -88.38 -18.07
N ALA A 433 4.58 -89.66 -17.68
CA ALA A 433 4.57 -90.91 -18.45
C ALA A 433 5.95 -91.39 -18.94
#